data_AF-A0A2V9WU97-F1
#
_entry.id   AF-A0A2V9WU97-F1
#
_cell.length_a   1.000
_cell.length_b   1.000
_cell.length_c   1.000
_cell.angle_alpha   90.00
_cell.angle_beta   90.00
_cell.angle_gamma   90.00
#
_symmetry.space_group_name_H-M   'P 1'
#
loop_
_entity.id
_entity.type
_entity.pdbx_description
1 polymer ?
#
loop_
_entity_poly.entity_id
_entity_poly.type
_entity_poly.pdbx_seq_one_letter_code
_entity_poly.pdbx_strand_id
1 'polypeptide(L)'
;MSSTNWLGPFEPRNTPIPVVREAAELIIAGGLKAEALEDARPAQWSKLIFNSSVNGVSALTGLPHSPHFAAEEKLSDLGHVLHELIEEGKKVAAAVGIKLHEDPWEMNKIGAMTNHPPSMLYDIRHQLPTEVEFLSGAIAREAQRVGASAPLHSAVYRLIKGKEAAWNFRDENQPVAAHG
;
A
#
# COMPACT_ATOMS: atom_id res chain seq x y z
N MET A 1 2.04 -15.14 14.01
CA MET A 1 3.44 -15.37 13.56
C MET A 1 3.99 -14.04 13.07
N SER A 2 5.20 -13.64 13.49
CA SER A 2 5.82 -12.42 13.00
C SER A 2 6.27 -12.60 11.55
N SER A 3 5.95 -11.64 10.68
CA SER A 3 6.42 -11.54 9.30
C SER A 3 7.92 -11.25 9.27
N THR A 4 8.63 -11.77 8.26
CA THR A 4 10.05 -11.45 8.06
C THR A 4 10.23 -9.98 7.73
N ASN A 5 11.21 -9.31 8.34
CA ASN A 5 11.62 -7.96 7.99
C ASN A 5 12.67 -8.02 6.88
N TRP A 6 12.37 -7.48 5.71
CA TRP A 6 13.36 -7.37 4.63
C TRP A 6 14.08 -6.04 4.69
N LEU A 7 15.41 -6.08 4.61
CA LEU A 7 16.27 -4.90 4.56
C LEU A 7 17.11 -4.94 3.29
N GLY A 8 17.39 -3.78 2.70
CA GLY A 8 18.29 -3.68 1.55
C GLY A 8 19.08 -2.38 1.57
N PRO A 9 20.07 -2.24 0.68
CA PRO A 9 20.77 -0.97 0.47
C PRO A 9 19.79 0.18 0.23
N PHE A 10 19.97 1.29 0.95
CA PHE A 10 19.21 2.51 0.68
C PHE A 10 19.84 3.22 -0.53
N GLU A 11 19.18 3.14 -1.69
CA GLU A 11 19.74 3.57 -2.97
C GLU A 11 20.21 5.03 -2.96
N PRO A 12 19.48 6.00 -2.34
CA PRO A 12 19.93 7.39 -2.33
C PRO A 12 21.27 7.63 -1.62
N ARG A 13 21.70 6.71 -0.75
CA ARG A 13 23.01 6.80 -0.05
C ARG A 13 23.97 5.67 -0.42
N ASN A 14 23.58 4.78 -1.34
CA ASN A 14 24.32 3.59 -1.72
C ASN A 14 24.85 2.81 -0.50
N THR A 15 23.97 2.57 0.49
CA THR A 15 24.36 1.91 1.75
C THR A 15 25.04 0.57 1.47
N PRO A 16 26.27 0.33 1.96
CA PRO A 16 26.97 -0.92 1.70
C PRO A 16 26.23 -2.13 2.27
N ILE A 17 26.15 -3.23 1.50
CA ILE A 17 25.49 -4.46 1.94
C ILE A 17 26.01 -5.02 3.29
N PRO A 18 27.31 -4.88 3.67
CA PRO A 18 27.75 -5.31 5.00
C PRO A 18 27.04 -4.59 6.15
N VAL A 19 26.73 -3.29 5.99
CA VAL A 19 26.00 -2.51 7.01
C VAL A 19 24.55 -3.01 7.12
N VAL A 20 23.93 -3.37 5.99
CA VAL A 20 22.58 -3.93 5.97
C VAL A 20 22.55 -5.30 6.66
N ARG A 21 23.57 -6.15 6.42
CA ARG A 21 23.71 -7.46 7.07
C ARG A 21 23.90 -7.31 8.58
N GLU A 22 24.76 -6.40 9.02
CA GLU A 22 24.95 -6.10 10.44
C GLU A 22 23.63 -5.66 11.10
N ALA A 23 22.86 -4.79 10.44
CA ALA A 23 21.55 -4.40 10.94
C ALA A 23 20.57 -5.58 11.03
N ALA A 24 20.54 -6.47 10.03
CA ALA A 24 19.69 -7.67 10.06
C ALA A 24 20.09 -8.62 11.21
N GLU A 25 21.39 -8.81 11.44
CA GLU A 25 21.91 -9.62 12.55
C GLU A 25 21.51 -9.04 13.90
N LEU A 26 21.55 -7.72 14.08
CA LEU A 26 21.08 -7.06 15.30
C LEU A 26 19.56 -7.25 15.53
N ILE A 27 18.76 -7.19 14.46
CA ILE A 27 17.30 -7.44 14.55
C ILE A 27 17.04 -8.91 14.94
N ILE A 28 17.80 -9.85 14.38
CA ILE A 28 17.73 -11.28 14.72
C ILE A 28 18.13 -11.53 16.17
N ALA A 29 19.22 -10.89 16.63
CA ALA A 29 19.66 -10.96 18.02
C ALA A 29 18.60 -10.43 19.00
N GLY A 30 17.77 -9.47 18.56
CA GLY A 30 16.60 -8.97 19.29
C GLY A 30 15.37 -9.89 19.28
N GLY A 31 15.43 -11.05 18.63
CA GLY A 31 14.34 -12.04 18.59
C GLY A 31 13.32 -11.85 17.47
N LEU A 32 13.60 -10.96 16.51
CA LEU A 32 12.75 -10.73 15.34
C LEU A 32 13.30 -11.47 14.11
N LYS A 33 12.43 -11.73 13.13
CA LYS A 33 12.87 -12.29 11.84
C LYS A 33 13.35 -11.16 10.94
N ALA A 34 14.54 -11.28 10.38
CA ALA A 34 15.06 -10.35 9.38
C ALA A 34 15.84 -11.05 8.28
N GLU A 35 15.89 -10.43 7.12
CA GLU A 35 16.64 -10.88 5.95
C GLU A 35 17.24 -9.67 5.23
N ALA A 36 18.56 -9.71 4.99
CA ALA A 36 19.26 -8.70 4.21
C ALA A 36 19.28 -9.11 2.72
N LEU A 37 18.63 -8.32 1.89
CA LEU A 37 18.53 -8.48 0.44
C LEU A 37 19.54 -7.56 -0.25
N GLU A 38 20.19 -8.07 -1.30
CA GLU A 38 21.03 -7.26 -2.19
C GLU A 38 20.21 -6.19 -2.92
N ASP A 39 18.95 -6.52 -3.23
CA ASP A 39 17.96 -5.61 -3.78
C ASP A 39 16.62 -5.82 -3.05
N ALA A 40 16.22 -4.82 -2.25
CA ALA A 40 14.96 -4.87 -1.52
C ALA A 40 13.75 -4.40 -2.33
N ARG A 41 13.95 -3.83 -3.53
CA ARG A 41 12.86 -3.25 -4.32
C ARG A 41 11.78 -4.30 -4.66
N PRO A 42 12.10 -5.55 -5.05
CA PRO A 42 11.10 -6.60 -5.23
C PRO A 42 10.15 -6.79 -4.03
N ALA A 43 10.72 -6.85 -2.81
CA ALA A 43 9.95 -7.04 -1.59
C ALA A 43 9.18 -5.78 -1.18
N GLN A 44 9.79 -4.60 -1.34
CA GLN A 44 9.16 -3.30 -1.12
C GLN A 44 7.94 -3.11 -2.03
N TRP A 45 8.05 -3.45 -3.32
CA TRP A 45 6.93 -3.36 -4.26
C TRP A 45 5.82 -4.35 -3.94
N SER A 46 6.14 -5.60 -3.59
CA SER A 46 5.13 -6.57 -3.14
C SER A 46 4.34 -6.01 -1.95
N LYS A 47 5.04 -5.45 -0.96
CA LYS A 47 4.43 -4.88 0.24
C LYS A 47 3.67 -3.58 -0.04
N LEU A 48 4.20 -2.71 -0.90
CA LEU A 48 3.56 -1.45 -1.30
C LEU A 48 2.23 -1.74 -1.99
N ILE A 49 2.20 -2.63 -2.97
CA ILE A 49 0.96 -3.01 -3.69
C ILE A 49 -0.06 -3.54 -2.69
N PHE A 50 0.32 -4.52 -1.86
CA PHE A 50 -0.55 -5.08 -0.84
C PHE A 50 -1.12 -3.99 0.11
N ASN A 51 -0.26 -3.17 0.73
CA ASN A 51 -0.68 -2.15 1.68
C ASN A 51 -1.52 -1.05 1.00
N SER A 52 -1.17 -0.64 -0.22
CA SER A 52 -1.89 0.41 -0.93
C SER A 52 -3.33 0.05 -1.28
N SER A 53 -3.57 -1.23 -1.58
CA SER A 53 -4.91 -1.76 -1.86
C SER A 53 -5.70 -1.97 -0.57
N VAL A 54 -5.13 -2.65 0.42
CA VAL A 54 -5.82 -2.97 1.68
C VAL A 54 -6.09 -1.73 2.52
N ASN A 55 -5.09 -0.86 2.73
CA ASN A 55 -5.25 0.30 3.62
C ASN A 55 -6.29 1.29 3.08
N GLY A 56 -6.23 1.60 1.78
CA GLY A 56 -7.16 2.53 1.14
C GLY A 56 -8.61 2.02 1.17
N VAL A 57 -8.82 0.74 0.82
CA VAL A 57 -10.16 0.15 0.83
C VAL A 57 -10.71 0.03 2.26
N SER A 58 -9.88 -0.34 3.22
CA SER A 58 -10.24 -0.36 4.64
C SER A 58 -10.64 1.03 5.14
N ALA A 59 -9.86 2.05 4.81
CA ALA A 59 -10.13 3.44 5.16
C ALA A 59 -11.44 3.98 4.56
N LEU A 60 -11.78 3.59 3.33
CA LEU A 60 -13.03 3.99 2.67
C LEU A 60 -14.25 3.27 3.25
N THR A 61 -14.16 1.96 3.47
CA THR A 61 -15.30 1.11 3.91
C THR A 61 -15.50 1.10 5.43
N GLY A 62 -14.48 1.40 6.21
CA GLY A 62 -14.49 1.26 7.67
C GLY A 62 -14.28 -0.17 8.18
N LEU A 63 -14.15 -1.15 7.27
CA LEU A 63 -13.92 -2.55 7.59
C LEU A 63 -12.45 -2.81 7.95
N PRO A 64 -12.14 -3.65 8.96
CA PRO A 64 -10.78 -4.16 9.15
C PRO A 64 -10.41 -5.14 8.01
N HIS A 65 -9.13 -5.51 7.89
CA HIS A 65 -8.67 -6.51 6.93
C HIS A 65 -9.26 -7.88 7.29
N SER A 66 -10.41 -8.16 6.70
CA SER A 66 -11.35 -9.22 7.05
C SER A 66 -11.68 -10.07 5.81
N PRO A 67 -12.41 -11.20 5.93
CA PRO A 67 -12.67 -12.09 4.78
C PRO A 67 -13.33 -11.41 3.57
N HIS A 68 -14.04 -10.29 3.76
CA HIS A 68 -14.58 -9.48 2.67
C HIS A 68 -13.51 -9.06 1.64
N PHE A 69 -12.27 -8.84 2.06
CA PHE A 69 -11.17 -8.39 1.20
C PHE A 69 -10.69 -9.48 0.22
N ALA A 70 -11.12 -10.72 0.40
CA ALA A 70 -10.78 -11.86 -0.45
C ALA A 70 -12.01 -12.54 -1.07
N ALA A 71 -13.23 -12.08 -0.74
CA ALA A 71 -14.46 -12.64 -1.29
C ALA A 71 -14.68 -12.12 -2.73
N GLU A 72 -14.98 -13.03 -3.65
CA GLU A 72 -15.20 -12.75 -5.08
C GLU A 72 -16.36 -13.61 -5.65
N GLU A 73 -17.34 -13.99 -4.82
CA GLU A 73 -18.43 -14.89 -5.22
C GLU A 73 -19.64 -14.13 -5.77
N LYS A 74 -19.91 -12.95 -5.23
CA LYS A 74 -21.04 -12.09 -5.58
C LYS A 74 -20.52 -10.80 -6.19
N LEU A 75 -21.31 -10.20 -7.08
CA LEU A 75 -21.01 -8.90 -7.69
C LEU A 75 -20.67 -7.80 -6.68
N SER A 76 -21.26 -7.84 -5.48
CA SER A 76 -21.04 -6.87 -4.41
C SER A 76 -19.79 -7.13 -3.57
N ASP A 77 -19.08 -8.23 -3.79
CA ASP A 77 -17.98 -8.62 -2.92
C ASP A 77 -16.76 -7.71 -3.13
N LEU A 78 -16.15 -7.34 -2.01
CA LEU A 78 -15.07 -6.34 -1.97
C LEU A 78 -13.76 -6.87 -2.56
N GLY A 79 -13.57 -8.20 -2.63
CA GLY A 79 -12.37 -8.81 -3.18
C GLY A 79 -12.14 -8.44 -4.64
N HIS A 80 -13.19 -8.17 -5.42
CA HIS A 80 -13.04 -7.77 -6.83
C HIS A 80 -12.24 -6.47 -6.97
N VAL A 81 -12.58 -5.42 -6.22
CA VAL A 81 -11.83 -4.15 -6.28
C VAL A 81 -10.43 -4.29 -5.71
N LEU A 82 -10.23 -5.15 -4.69
CA LEU A 82 -8.88 -5.44 -4.16
C LEU A 82 -8.01 -6.12 -5.21
N HIS A 83 -8.56 -7.10 -5.92
CA HIS A 83 -7.87 -7.84 -6.96
C HIS A 83 -7.48 -6.91 -8.11
N GLU A 84 -8.41 -6.06 -8.58
CA GLU A 84 -8.13 -5.09 -9.64
C GLU A 84 -7.07 -4.04 -9.22
N LEU A 85 -7.13 -3.51 -8.00
CA LEU A 85 -6.09 -2.62 -7.46
C LEU A 85 -4.72 -3.33 -7.45
N ILE A 86 -4.68 -4.57 -6.97
CA ILE A 86 -3.44 -5.35 -6.94
C ILE A 86 -2.89 -5.59 -8.35
N GLU A 87 -3.74 -5.90 -9.33
CA GLU A 87 -3.33 -6.08 -10.72
C GLU A 87 -2.86 -4.78 -11.38
N GLU A 88 -3.46 -3.62 -11.07
CA GLU A 88 -2.90 -2.32 -11.45
C GLU A 88 -1.49 -2.13 -10.89
N GLY A 89 -1.31 -2.35 -9.58
CA GLY A 89 -0.02 -2.26 -8.93
C GLY A 89 1.03 -3.19 -9.55
N LYS A 90 0.67 -4.44 -9.87
CA LYS A 90 1.56 -5.40 -10.55
C LYS A 90 1.96 -4.92 -11.94
N LYS A 91 1.04 -4.36 -12.72
CA LYS A 91 1.34 -3.80 -14.06
C LYS A 91 2.31 -2.63 -13.97
N VAL A 92 2.12 -1.74 -12.98
CA VAL A 92 3.04 -0.62 -12.74
C VAL A 92 4.42 -1.14 -12.32
N ALA A 93 4.49 -2.11 -11.39
CA ALA A 93 5.74 -2.75 -10.98
C ALA A 93 6.51 -3.36 -12.17
N ALA A 94 5.80 -4.08 -13.06
CA ALA A 94 6.40 -4.64 -14.26
C ALA A 94 6.92 -3.54 -15.21
N ALA A 95 6.17 -2.45 -15.40
CA ALA A 95 6.57 -1.33 -16.25
C ALA A 95 7.81 -0.57 -15.71
N VAL A 96 8.03 -0.56 -14.40
CA VAL A 96 9.27 -0.03 -13.79
C VAL A 96 10.43 -1.04 -13.76
N GLY A 97 10.24 -2.25 -14.32
CA GLY A 97 11.25 -3.29 -14.39
C GLY A 97 11.43 -4.09 -13.10
N ILE A 98 10.44 -4.08 -12.20
CA ILE A 98 10.48 -4.83 -10.94
C ILE A 98 9.71 -6.14 -11.09
N LYS A 99 10.41 -7.24 -10.85
CA LYS A 99 9.80 -8.55 -10.60
C LYS A 99 9.52 -8.67 -9.11
N LEU A 100 8.26 -8.92 -8.74
CA LEU A 100 7.82 -9.00 -7.35
C LEU A 100 8.43 -10.20 -6.62
N HIS A 101 8.70 -10.03 -5.33
CA HIS A 101 9.24 -11.09 -4.46
C HIS A 101 8.14 -12.07 -4.03
N GLU A 102 6.99 -11.54 -3.65
CA GLU A 102 5.77 -12.27 -3.30
C GLU A 102 4.60 -11.76 -4.14
N ASP A 103 3.56 -12.59 -4.32
CA ASP A 103 2.30 -12.18 -4.93
C ASP A 103 1.42 -11.41 -3.92
N PRO A 104 1.14 -10.12 -4.13
CA PRO A 104 0.30 -9.33 -3.23
C PRO A 104 -1.13 -9.86 -3.07
N TRP A 105 -1.66 -10.62 -4.04
CA TRP A 105 -2.96 -11.25 -3.92
C TRP A 105 -2.97 -12.41 -2.91
N GLU A 106 -1.93 -13.25 -2.95
CA GLU A 106 -1.77 -14.32 -1.96
C GLU A 106 -1.55 -13.76 -0.56
N MET A 107 -0.76 -12.68 -0.45
CA MET A 107 -0.60 -11.92 0.80
C MET A 107 -1.96 -11.40 1.31
N ASN A 108 -2.82 -10.89 0.41
CA ASN A 108 -4.16 -10.43 0.74
C ASN A 108 -5.06 -11.53 1.29
N LYS A 109 -5.13 -12.69 0.62
CA LYS A 109 -5.96 -13.81 1.08
C LYS A 109 -5.53 -14.30 2.47
N ILE A 110 -4.23 -14.35 2.75
CA ILE A 110 -3.71 -14.74 4.07
C ILE A 110 -4.08 -13.68 5.12
N GLY A 111 -3.81 -12.40 4.84
CA GLY A 111 -4.05 -11.32 5.79
C GLY A 111 -5.54 -11.08 6.09
N ALA A 112 -6.42 -11.31 5.12
CA ALA A 112 -7.87 -11.17 5.26
C ALA A 112 -8.46 -12.06 6.37
N MET A 113 -7.75 -13.13 6.77
CA MET A 113 -8.17 -14.02 7.85
C MET A 113 -7.88 -13.47 9.25
N THR A 114 -7.20 -12.33 9.37
CA THR A 114 -6.73 -11.81 10.66
C THR A 114 -7.68 -10.84 11.35
N ASN A 115 -8.64 -10.25 10.62
CA ASN A 115 -9.48 -9.14 11.08
C ASN A 115 -8.65 -7.96 11.64
N HIS A 116 -7.40 -7.81 11.20
CA HIS A 116 -6.50 -6.78 11.70
C HIS A 116 -6.87 -5.42 11.08
N PRO A 117 -7.13 -4.37 11.89
CA PRO A 117 -7.35 -3.03 11.36
C PRO A 117 -6.03 -2.41 10.88
N PRO A 118 -5.91 -2.01 9.60
CA PRO A 118 -4.72 -1.31 9.12
C PRO A 118 -4.55 0.08 9.76
N SER A 119 -3.32 0.60 9.75
CA SER A 119 -2.95 1.94 10.24
C SER A 119 -3.87 3.04 9.71
N MET A 120 -4.10 3.08 8.39
CA MET A 120 -4.94 4.10 7.78
C MET A 120 -6.39 4.09 8.28
N LEU A 121 -6.93 2.92 8.68
CA LEU A 121 -8.26 2.86 9.28
C LEU A 121 -8.27 3.54 10.66
N TYR A 122 -7.19 3.41 11.42
CA TYR A 122 -7.02 4.16 12.67
C TYR A 122 -6.99 5.66 12.40
N ASP A 123 -6.19 6.11 11.42
CA ASP A 123 -6.09 7.53 11.06
C ASP A 123 -7.46 8.12 10.69
N ILE A 124 -8.20 7.43 9.82
CA ILE A 124 -9.56 7.85 9.43
C ILE A 124 -10.51 7.95 10.62
N ARG A 125 -10.46 6.99 11.56
CA ARG A 125 -11.33 6.99 12.74
C ARG A 125 -11.03 8.15 13.69
N HIS A 126 -9.81 8.67 13.67
CA HIS A 126 -9.36 9.77 14.52
C HIS A 126 -9.16 11.09 13.77
N GLN A 127 -9.55 11.16 12.49
CA GLN A 127 -9.36 12.32 11.62
C GLN A 127 -7.90 12.82 11.56
N LEU A 128 -6.97 11.87 11.49
CA LEU A 128 -5.54 12.15 11.36
C LEU A 128 -5.12 12.09 9.87
N PRO A 129 -4.08 12.85 9.46
CA PRO A 129 -3.52 12.73 8.13
C PRO A 129 -3.09 11.28 7.84
N THR A 130 -3.49 10.76 6.69
CA THR A 130 -3.17 9.39 6.28
C THR A 130 -1.86 9.32 5.50
N GLU A 131 -1.31 8.11 5.39
CA GLU A 131 -0.17 7.80 4.53
C GLU A 131 -0.52 7.59 3.04
N VAL A 132 -1.73 7.97 2.59
CA VAL A 132 -2.22 7.66 1.23
C VAL A 132 -1.32 8.22 0.11
N GLU A 133 -0.63 9.32 0.38
CA GLU A 133 0.35 9.94 -0.51
C GLU A 133 1.46 8.96 -0.90
N PHE A 134 1.93 8.15 0.04
CA PHE A 134 3.03 7.21 -0.13
C PHE A 134 2.58 5.81 -0.53
N LEU A 135 1.27 5.58 -0.59
CA LEU A 135 0.66 4.31 -0.97
C LEU A 135 0.02 4.41 -2.36
N SER A 136 -1.31 4.53 -2.44
CA SER A 136 -2.01 4.63 -3.73
C SER A 136 -1.58 5.86 -4.52
N GLY A 137 -1.22 6.96 -3.86
CA GLY A 137 -0.63 8.14 -4.52
C GLY A 137 0.70 7.83 -5.21
N ALA A 138 1.57 7.04 -4.57
CA ALA A 138 2.85 6.64 -5.14
C ALA A 138 2.68 5.73 -6.37
N ILE A 139 1.78 4.75 -6.32
CA ILE A 139 1.50 3.88 -7.47
C ILE A 139 0.91 4.70 -8.63
N ALA A 140 -0.04 5.61 -8.36
CA ALA A 140 -0.63 6.46 -9.40
C ALA A 140 0.41 7.36 -10.08
N ARG A 141 1.32 7.97 -9.31
CA ARG A 141 2.41 8.79 -9.87
C ARG A 141 3.40 7.95 -10.67
N GLU A 142 3.75 6.76 -10.20
CA GLU A 142 4.65 5.88 -10.96
C GLU A 142 4.01 5.41 -12.26
N ALA A 143 2.72 5.05 -12.24
CA ALA A 143 1.98 4.72 -13.44
C ALA A 143 2.07 5.85 -14.47
N GLN A 144 1.82 7.09 -14.05
CA GLN A 144 1.97 8.26 -14.92
C GLN A 144 3.39 8.42 -15.45
N ARG A 145 4.42 8.26 -14.60
CA ARG A 145 5.83 8.42 -14.99
C ARG A 145 6.24 7.45 -16.09
N VAL A 146 5.74 6.21 -16.05
CA VAL A 146 6.09 5.16 -17.03
C VAL A 146 5.06 4.98 -18.15
N GLY A 147 4.02 5.81 -18.20
CA GLY A 147 2.95 5.70 -19.19
C GLY A 147 2.05 4.47 -19.01
N ALA A 148 1.99 3.90 -17.81
CA ALA A 148 1.06 2.83 -17.43
C ALA A 148 -0.27 3.40 -16.90
N SER A 149 -1.27 2.52 -16.75
CA SER A 149 -2.61 2.87 -16.26
C SER A 149 -2.80 2.37 -14.82
N ALA A 150 -3.20 3.27 -13.91
CA ALA A 150 -3.59 2.94 -12.54
C ALA A 150 -4.81 3.79 -12.08
N PRO A 151 -5.97 3.69 -12.77
CA PRO A 151 -7.14 4.51 -12.48
C PRO A 151 -7.76 4.22 -11.12
N LEU A 152 -7.76 2.96 -10.64
CA LEU A 152 -8.31 2.64 -9.33
C LEU A 152 -7.42 3.20 -8.21
N HIS A 153 -6.10 3.09 -8.31
CA HIS A 153 -5.21 3.74 -7.35
C HIS A 153 -5.39 5.26 -7.36
N SER A 154 -5.58 5.86 -8.55
CA SER A 154 -5.87 7.29 -8.68
C SER A 154 -7.19 7.66 -8.00
N ALA A 155 -8.23 6.83 -8.16
CA ALA A 155 -9.53 7.04 -7.53
C ALA A 155 -9.44 6.91 -5.99
N VAL A 156 -8.81 5.84 -5.49
CA VAL A 156 -8.61 5.62 -4.04
C VAL A 156 -7.84 6.79 -3.43
N TYR A 157 -6.75 7.22 -4.06
CA TYR A 157 -5.98 8.39 -3.60
C TYR A 157 -6.88 9.63 -3.50
N ARG A 158 -7.61 9.97 -4.57
CA ARG A 158 -8.50 11.15 -4.60
C ARG A 158 -9.62 11.06 -3.56
N LEU A 159 -10.24 9.89 -3.38
CA LEU A 159 -11.32 9.69 -2.42
C LEU A 159 -10.84 9.83 -0.98
N ILE A 160 -9.65 9.31 -0.64
CA ILE A 160 -9.08 9.51 0.69
C ILE A 160 -8.72 10.98 0.93
N LYS A 161 -8.07 11.65 -0.04
CA LYS A 161 -7.82 13.11 0.07
C LYS A 161 -9.10 13.91 0.26
N GLY A 162 -10.17 13.54 -0.44
CA GLY A 162 -11.51 14.12 -0.26
C GLY A 162 -12.08 13.86 1.13
N LYS A 163 -11.91 12.64 1.67
CA LYS A 163 -12.33 12.27 3.02
C LYS A 163 -11.60 13.09 4.09
N GLU A 164 -10.30 13.31 3.93
CA GLU A 164 -9.50 14.18 4.80
C GLU A 164 -9.97 15.64 4.73
N ALA A 165 -10.24 16.15 3.53
CA ALA A 165 -10.76 17.50 3.33
C ALA A 165 -12.15 17.69 3.96
N ALA A 166 -12.99 16.67 3.93
CA ALA A 166 -14.34 16.70 4.50
C ALA A 166 -14.37 16.95 6.01
N TRP A 167 -13.31 16.60 6.76
CA TRP A 167 -13.24 16.87 8.20
C TRP A 167 -13.26 18.35 8.56
N ASN A 168 -12.77 19.20 7.65
CA ASN A 168 -12.71 20.64 7.83
C ASN A 168 -13.72 21.39 6.95
N PHE A 169 -14.65 20.68 6.30
CA PHE A 169 -15.66 21.30 5.43
C PHE A 169 -16.65 22.11 6.27
N ARG A 170 -16.86 23.38 5.88
CA ARG A 170 -17.68 24.36 6.63
C ARG A 170 -19.00 24.75 5.94
N ASP A 171 -19.50 23.92 5.03
CA ASP A 171 -20.74 24.19 4.28
C ASP A 171 -20.70 25.51 3.49
N GLU A 172 -19.50 25.86 3.02
CA GLU A 172 -19.23 27.00 2.16
C GLU A 172 -18.98 26.48 0.75
N ASN A 173 -19.98 26.58 -0.14
CA ASN A 173 -19.81 26.29 -1.57
C ASN A 173 -18.96 27.39 -2.24
N GLN A 174 -17.66 27.40 -1.94
CA GLN A 174 -16.66 28.14 -2.70
C GLN A 174 -16.25 27.27 -3.90
N PRO A 175 -16.32 27.77 -5.15
CA PRO A 175 -15.83 27.02 -6.30
C PRO A 175 -14.37 26.62 -6.08
N VAL A 176 -14.03 25.35 -6.30
CA VAL A 176 -12.62 24.93 -6.36
C VAL A 176 -11.99 25.70 -7.51
N ALA A 177 -11.09 26.65 -7.18
CA ALA A 177 -10.39 27.42 -8.19
C ALA A 177 -9.68 26.44 -9.13
N ALA A 178 -10.12 26.40 -10.38
CA ALA A 178 -9.47 25.63 -11.42
C ALA A 178 -8.09 26.26 -11.64
N HIS A 179 -7.04 25.64 -11.10
CA HIS A 179 -5.68 25.95 -11.51
C HIS A 179 -5.48 25.31 -12.88
N GLY A 180 -5.49 26.17 -13.91
CA GLY A 180 -5.09 25.84 -15.28
C GLY A 180 -3.60 25.70 -15.45
#